data_AF-A0A3Q9IY15-F1
#
_entry.id   AF-A0A3Q9IY15-F1
#
_cell.length_a   1.000
_cell.length_b   1.000
_cell.length_c   1.000
_cell.angle_alpha   90.00
_cell.angle_beta   90.00
_cell.angle_gamma   90.00
#
_symmetry.space_group_name_H-M   'P 1'
#
loop_
_entity.id
_entity.type
_entity.pdbx_description
1 polymer ?
#
loop_
_entity_poly.entity_id
_entity_poly.type
_entity_poly.pdbx_seq_one_letter_code
_entity_poly.pdbx_strand_id
1 'polypeptide(L)'
;MIVTDDDADQTWFDLAAPVVEKYKVMTTSFMITAWRQDAAPNPYVLRRSHTHDMHRAGDNGQGRMVNSSADEIAADLEMSASVLGVKEVVAYPFGHYNDVTKHGVAQAGYEMGRTIEPGYVSIGSDKLALPVQRVNYGMGLDALVGMIG
;
A
#
# COMPACT_ATOMS: atom_id res chain seq x y z
N MET A 1 8.01 -12.85 7.35
CA MET A 1 8.21 -11.59 6.63
C MET A 1 7.06 -11.43 5.63
N ILE A 2 6.54 -10.22 5.48
CA ILE A 2 5.56 -9.87 4.44
C ILE A 2 6.30 -8.98 3.43
N VAL A 3 6.19 -9.30 2.14
CA VAL A 3 6.79 -8.50 1.06
C VAL A 3 5.68 -7.72 0.38
N THR A 4 5.88 -6.42 0.23
CA THR A 4 4.90 -5.52 -0.39
C THR A 4 5.52 -4.71 -1.50
N ASP A 5 4.76 -4.41 -2.54
CA ASP A 5 5.05 -3.31 -3.46
C ASP A 5 3.95 -2.27 -3.42
N ASP A 6 4.32 -1.05 -3.79
CA ASP A 6 3.40 0.06 -3.97
C ASP A 6 3.29 0.39 -5.47
N ASP A 7 2.18 1.01 -5.84
CA ASP A 7 1.78 1.45 -7.17
C ASP A 7 1.38 0.36 -8.18
N ALA A 8 1.77 -0.89 -7.98
CA ALA A 8 1.57 -1.97 -8.95
C ALA A 8 2.07 -1.59 -10.36
N ASP A 9 3.23 -0.95 -10.41
CA ASP A 9 3.83 -0.46 -11.65
C ASP A 9 4.07 -1.60 -12.67
N GLN A 10 4.03 -1.30 -13.97
CA GLN A 10 4.25 -2.32 -15.01
C GLN A 10 5.61 -2.99 -14.86
N THR A 11 6.64 -2.24 -14.46
CA THR A 11 7.98 -2.80 -14.25
C THR A 11 8.00 -3.84 -13.13
N TRP A 12 7.16 -3.69 -12.10
CA TRP A 12 7.01 -4.72 -11.06
C TRP A 12 6.36 -5.99 -11.63
N PHE A 13 5.31 -5.84 -12.44
CA PHE A 13 4.66 -6.98 -13.10
C PHE A 13 5.63 -7.71 -14.04
N ASP A 14 6.44 -6.98 -14.80
CA ASP A 14 7.34 -7.55 -15.80
C ASP A 14 8.59 -8.18 -15.19
N LEU A 15 9.12 -7.59 -14.11
CA LEU A 15 10.44 -7.97 -13.57
C LEU A 15 10.35 -8.71 -12.23
N ALA A 16 9.49 -8.26 -11.31
CA ALA A 16 9.42 -8.81 -9.96
C ALA A 16 8.44 -9.97 -9.85
N ALA A 17 7.25 -9.88 -10.46
CA ALA A 17 6.24 -10.95 -10.37
C ALA A 17 6.73 -12.34 -10.85
N PRO A 18 7.55 -12.47 -11.91
CA PRO A 18 8.13 -13.77 -12.29
C PRO A 18 9.12 -14.33 -11.26
N VAL A 19 9.87 -13.46 -10.58
CA VAL A 19 10.78 -13.84 -9.50
C VAL A 19 9.99 -14.33 -8.29
N VAL A 20 8.93 -13.60 -7.94
CA VAL A 20 7.98 -13.94 -6.87
C VAL A 20 7.35 -15.31 -7.12
N GLU A 21 6.89 -15.59 -8.34
CA GLU A 21 6.34 -16.89 -8.72
C GLU A 21 7.39 -18.01 -8.65
N LYS A 22 8.58 -17.78 -9.22
CA LYS A 22 9.68 -18.75 -9.22
C LYS A 22 10.05 -19.22 -7.81
N TYR A 23 10.11 -18.29 -6.86
CA TYR A 23 10.48 -18.57 -5.48
C TYR A 23 9.27 -18.78 -4.55
N LYS A 24 8.03 -18.70 -5.07
CA LYS A 24 6.79 -18.92 -4.32
C LYS A 24 6.66 -18.02 -3.09
N VAL A 25 7.09 -16.78 -3.20
CA VAL A 25 7.01 -15.80 -2.11
C VAL A 25 5.63 -15.13 -2.18
N MET A 26 4.84 -15.18 -1.12
CA MET A 26 3.57 -14.43 -1.11
C MET A 26 3.85 -12.92 -0.98
N THR A 27 3.33 -12.13 -1.92
CA THR A 27 3.47 -10.66 -1.92
C THR A 27 2.11 -9.97 -1.89
N THR A 28 2.09 -8.74 -1.38
CA THR A 28 0.95 -7.83 -1.49
C THR A 28 1.32 -6.62 -2.33
N SER A 29 0.69 -6.48 -3.50
CA SER A 29 0.82 -5.34 -4.39
C SER A 29 -0.28 -4.33 -4.12
N PHE A 30 0.09 -3.13 -3.69
CA PHE A 30 -0.83 -2.04 -3.44
C PHE A 30 -1.08 -1.28 -4.75
N MET A 31 -2.27 -1.46 -5.32
CA MET A 31 -2.62 -0.99 -6.66
C MET A 31 -3.43 0.30 -6.62
N ILE A 32 -3.06 1.27 -7.46
CA ILE A 32 -3.83 2.49 -7.72
C ILE A 32 -4.89 2.16 -8.77
N THR A 33 -6.12 1.98 -8.31
CA THR A 33 -7.17 1.36 -9.17
C THR A 33 -7.69 2.24 -10.30
N ALA A 34 -7.43 3.55 -10.28
CA ALA A 34 -7.68 4.43 -11.44
C ALA A 34 -6.65 4.23 -12.56
N TRP A 35 -5.45 3.75 -12.25
CA TRP A 35 -4.37 3.58 -13.23
C TRP A 35 -4.29 2.16 -13.76
N ARG A 36 -4.60 1.17 -12.91
CA ARG A 36 -4.54 -0.25 -13.26
C ARG A 36 -5.68 -1.04 -12.62
N GLN A 37 -6.22 -1.99 -13.36
CA GLN A 37 -7.27 -2.91 -12.88
C GLN A 37 -7.02 -4.37 -13.30
N ASP A 38 -5.83 -4.68 -13.81
CA ASP A 38 -5.47 -6.03 -14.24
C ASP A 38 -5.65 -7.06 -13.13
N ALA A 39 -5.92 -8.31 -13.53
CA ALA A 39 -5.89 -9.44 -12.61
C ALA A 39 -4.50 -9.61 -11.96
N ALA A 40 -4.44 -10.36 -10.86
CA ALA A 40 -3.15 -10.72 -10.28
C ALA A 40 -2.29 -11.46 -11.32
N PRO A 41 -1.00 -11.09 -11.48
CA PRO A 41 -0.15 -11.67 -12.52
C PRO A 41 0.16 -13.15 -12.29
N ASN A 42 0.07 -13.61 -11.04
CA ASN A 42 0.17 -15.02 -10.65
C ASN A 42 -0.46 -15.23 -9.25
N PRO A 43 -0.65 -16.49 -8.79
CA PRO A 43 -1.31 -16.79 -7.51
C PRO A 43 -0.56 -16.34 -6.24
N TYR A 44 0.71 -15.92 -6.35
CA TYR A 44 1.52 -15.46 -5.22
C TYR A 44 1.46 -13.94 -5.04
N VAL A 45 0.66 -13.23 -5.84
CA VAL A 45 0.48 -11.79 -5.77
C VAL A 45 -0.94 -11.46 -5.32
N LEU A 46 -1.07 -10.95 -4.10
CA LEU A 46 -2.32 -10.39 -3.59
C LEU A 46 -2.42 -8.92 -3.99
N ARG A 47 -3.56 -8.50 -4.57
CA ARG A 47 -3.81 -7.08 -4.85
C ARG A 47 -4.54 -6.44 -3.67
N ARG A 48 -4.05 -5.29 -3.18
CA ARG A 48 -4.67 -4.48 -2.13
C ARG A 48 -4.68 -3.00 -2.53
N SER A 49 -5.33 -2.17 -1.74
CA SER A 49 -5.61 -0.79 -2.16
C SER A 49 -4.41 0.11 -1.98
N HIS A 50 -4.06 0.84 -3.04
CA HIS A 50 -3.29 2.08 -2.94
C HIS A 50 -4.15 3.27 -3.34
N THR A 51 -5.42 3.27 -2.88
CA THR A 51 -6.47 4.21 -3.27
C THR A 51 -7.01 3.98 -4.69
N HIS A 52 -8.07 4.71 -5.06
CA HIS A 52 -8.54 4.78 -6.43
C HIS A 52 -7.79 5.86 -7.21
N ASP A 53 -7.98 7.13 -6.85
CA ASP A 53 -7.40 8.30 -7.55
C ASP A 53 -6.81 9.32 -6.55
N MET A 54 -6.35 8.86 -5.39
CA MET A 54 -5.70 9.72 -4.38
C MET A 54 -4.18 9.67 -4.39
N HIS A 55 -3.56 8.90 -5.29
CA HIS A 55 -2.10 8.90 -5.50
C HIS A 55 -1.61 10.11 -6.32
N ARG A 56 -1.82 11.30 -5.79
CA ARG A 56 -1.44 12.59 -6.38
C ARG A 56 -1.19 13.64 -5.30
N ALA A 57 -0.49 14.70 -5.66
CA ALA A 57 -0.32 15.85 -4.78
C ALA A 57 -1.68 16.52 -4.50
N GLY A 58 -1.86 16.95 -3.27
CA GLY A 58 -2.90 17.88 -2.84
C GLY A 58 -2.38 19.32 -2.81
N ASP A 59 -3.27 20.24 -2.43
CA ASP A 59 -3.05 21.68 -2.59
C ASP A 59 -1.97 22.23 -1.65
N ASN A 60 -1.71 21.53 -0.54
CA ASN A 60 -0.64 21.85 0.41
C ASN A 60 0.73 21.23 0.05
N GLY A 61 0.86 20.59 -1.11
CA GLY A 61 2.09 19.91 -1.55
C GLY A 61 2.31 18.52 -0.92
N GLN A 62 1.43 18.06 -0.03
CA GLN A 62 1.41 16.70 0.51
C GLN A 62 0.49 15.79 -0.32
N GLY A 63 0.29 14.54 0.09
CA GLY A 63 -0.59 13.60 -0.61
C GLY A 63 -2.07 14.02 -0.54
N ARG A 64 -2.88 13.69 -1.55
CA ARG A 64 -4.30 14.06 -1.60
C ARG A 64 -5.06 13.63 -0.33
N MET A 65 -4.75 12.46 0.24
CA MET A 65 -5.42 11.94 1.44
C MET A 65 -5.31 12.83 2.69
N VAL A 66 -4.32 13.72 2.80
CA VAL A 66 -4.23 14.66 3.93
C VAL A 66 -4.84 16.04 3.62
N ASN A 67 -5.38 16.21 2.42
CA ASN A 67 -6.07 17.41 1.96
C ASN A 67 -7.59 17.19 1.85
N SER A 68 -8.03 15.94 1.73
CA SER A 68 -9.42 15.55 1.60
C SER A 68 -10.11 15.37 2.95
N SER A 69 -11.43 15.52 2.95
CA SER A 69 -12.30 15.14 4.05
C SER A 69 -12.36 13.61 4.22
N ALA A 70 -12.79 13.16 5.39
CA ALA A 70 -12.96 11.73 5.66
C ALA A 70 -13.98 11.07 4.71
N ASP A 71 -15.04 11.78 4.32
CA ASP A 71 -16.05 11.28 3.38
C ASP A 71 -15.49 11.08 1.97
N GLU A 72 -14.70 12.03 1.48
CA GLU A 72 -14.03 11.91 0.17
C GLU A 72 -13.03 10.74 0.17
N ILE A 73 -12.28 10.59 1.26
CA ILE A 73 -11.35 9.47 1.43
C ILE A 73 -12.11 8.15 1.45
N ALA A 74 -13.21 8.09 2.20
CA ALA A 74 -13.99 6.88 2.29
C ALA A 74 -14.56 6.49 0.92
N ALA A 75 -15.15 7.44 0.19
CA ALA A 75 -15.71 7.21 -1.14
C ALA A 75 -14.67 6.71 -2.16
N ASP A 76 -13.46 7.28 -2.16
CA ASP A 76 -12.36 6.83 -3.02
C ASP A 76 -11.91 5.39 -2.68
N LEU A 77 -11.79 5.08 -1.39
CA LEU A 77 -11.45 3.74 -0.93
C LEU A 77 -12.55 2.73 -1.22
N GLU A 78 -13.82 3.11 -1.17
CA GLU A 78 -14.93 2.25 -1.59
C GLU A 78 -14.88 1.94 -3.09
N MET A 79 -14.53 2.93 -3.92
CA MET A 79 -14.31 2.70 -5.35
C MET A 79 -13.13 1.74 -5.57
N SER A 80 -12.01 1.94 -4.87
CA SER A 80 -10.89 1.01 -4.91
C SER A 80 -11.27 -0.42 -4.51
N ALA A 81 -12.04 -0.55 -3.43
CA ALA A 81 -12.55 -1.83 -2.95
C ALA A 81 -13.48 -2.52 -3.95
N SER A 82 -14.31 -1.76 -4.68
CA SER A 82 -15.21 -2.31 -5.70
C SER A 82 -14.45 -2.96 -6.86
N VAL A 83 -13.30 -2.40 -7.22
CA VAL A 83 -12.41 -2.95 -8.25
C VAL A 83 -11.66 -4.17 -7.73
N LEU A 84 -11.18 -4.10 -6.49
CA LEU A 84 -10.33 -5.13 -5.88
C LEU A 84 -11.13 -6.32 -5.30
N GLY A 85 -12.39 -6.10 -4.93
CA GLY A 85 -13.23 -7.07 -4.21
C GLY A 85 -12.83 -7.30 -2.75
N VAL A 86 -11.99 -6.45 -2.15
CA VAL A 86 -11.45 -6.63 -0.79
C VAL A 86 -11.16 -5.30 -0.09
N LYS A 87 -11.34 -5.28 1.26
CA LYS A 87 -11.17 -4.10 2.14
C LYS A 87 -10.32 -4.39 3.39
N GLU A 88 -9.21 -5.12 3.25
CA GLU A 88 -8.40 -5.48 4.42
C GLU A 88 -7.40 -4.39 4.81
N VAL A 89 -6.64 -3.90 3.83
CA VAL A 89 -5.52 -2.98 4.07
C VAL A 89 -5.36 -2.00 2.91
N VAL A 90 -4.98 -0.77 3.26
CA VAL A 90 -4.56 0.27 2.33
C VAL A 90 -3.12 0.70 2.62
N ALA A 91 -2.30 0.91 1.61
CA ALA A 91 -1.05 1.65 1.75
C ALA A 91 -1.32 3.13 1.46
N TYR A 92 -0.84 4.04 2.31
CA TYR A 92 -1.05 5.48 2.10
C TYR A 92 -0.11 6.02 1.01
N PRO A 93 -0.64 6.68 -0.04
CA PRO A 93 0.18 7.37 -1.03
C PRO A 93 1.22 8.26 -0.38
N PHE A 94 2.47 8.10 -0.80
CA PHE A 94 3.64 8.83 -0.26
C PHE A 94 3.86 8.64 1.26
N GLY A 95 3.13 7.74 1.91
CA GLY A 95 3.12 7.59 3.37
C GLY A 95 2.47 8.75 4.12
N HIS A 96 1.76 9.65 3.43
CA HIS A 96 1.12 10.80 4.05
C HIS A 96 -0.26 10.42 4.61
N TYR A 97 -0.44 10.60 5.92
CA TYR A 97 -1.71 10.36 6.62
C TYR A 97 -1.85 11.30 7.82
N ASN A 98 -3.08 11.52 8.25
CA ASN A 98 -3.43 12.20 9.50
C ASN A 98 -4.69 11.56 10.13
N ASP A 99 -5.22 12.15 11.20
CA ASP A 99 -6.41 11.61 11.88
C ASP A 99 -7.66 11.61 10.98
N VAL A 100 -7.79 12.59 10.09
CA VAL A 100 -8.89 12.63 9.09
C VAL A 100 -8.73 11.47 8.10
N THR A 101 -7.51 11.19 7.66
CA THR A 101 -7.20 10.01 6.82
C THR A 101 -7.62 8.73 7.52
N LYS A 102 -7.19 8.52 8.78
CA LYS A 102 -7.55 7.33 9.55
C LYS A 102 -9.06 7.19 9.72
N HIS A 103 -9.75 8.30 9.94
CA HIS A 103 -11.21 8.30 10.04
C HIS A 103 -11.88 7.84 8.73
N GLY A 104 -11.45 8.38 7.57
CA GLY A 104 -11.96 7.96 6.27
C GLY A 104 -11.68 6.48 5.94
N VAL A 105 -10.50 5.97 6.31
CA VAL A 105 -10.14 4.55 6.15
C VAL A 105 -11.06 3.64 6.96
N ALA A 106 -11.25 3.98 8.24
CA ALA A 106 -12.15 3.24 9.12
C ALA A 106 -13.60 3.31 8.64
N GLN A 107 -14.05 4.49 8.19
CA GLN A 107 -15.38 4.72 7.64
C GLN A 107 -15.65 3.87 6.38
N ALA A 108 -14.65 3.73 5.49
CA ALA A 108 -14.74 2.85 4.32
C ALA A 108 -14.76 1.34 4.67
N GLY A 109 -14.50 0.98 5.93
CA GLY A 109 -14.46 -0.39 6.42
C GLY A 109 -13.14 -1.11 6.21
N TYR A 110 -12.04 -0.37 5.99
CA TYR A 110 -10.70 -0.96 5.95
C TYR A 110 -10.17 -1.22 7.37
N GLU A 111 -9.55 -2.38 7.58
CA GLU A 111 -9.08 -2.80 8.92
C GLU A 111 -7.68 -2.25 9.26
N MET A 112 -6.86 -2.00 8.24
CA MET A 112 -5.46 -1.64 8.39
C MET A 112 -5.02 -0.56 7.39
N GLY A 113 -4.03 0.23 7.81
CA GLY A 113 -3.37 1.25 7.03
C GLY A 113 -1.86 1.17 7.19
N ARG A 114 -1.13 1.15 6.09
CA ARG A 114 0.34 1.00 6.07
C ARG A 114 1.02 2.31 5.65
N THR A 115 2.04 2.70 6.40
CA THR A 115 2.81 3.95 6.23
C THR A 115 4.14 3.66 5.51
N ILE A 116 5.04 4.64 5.46
CA ILE A 116 6.45 4.44 5.03
C ILE A 116 7.43 4.52 6.21
N GLU A 117 6.92 4.66 7.43
CA GLU A 117 7.75 4.87 8.61
C GLU A 117 8.55 3.60 8.93
N PRO A 118 9.87 3.71 9.19
CA PRO A 118 10.72 2.56 9.45
C PRO A 118 10.32 1.86 10.75
N GLY A 119 10.13 0.53 10.70
CA GLY A 119 9.89 -0.25 11.90
C GLY A 119 9.28 -1.63 11.67
N TYR A 120 8.98 -2.30 12.79
CA TYR A 120 8.35 -3.62 12.82
C TYR A 120 6.92 -3.51 13.32
N VAL A 121 6.02 -4.23 12.65
CA VAL A 121 4.68 -4.48 13.18
C VAL A 121 4.79 -5.46 14.35
N SER A 122 4.20 -5.10 15.48
CA SER A 122 4.14 -5.91 16.70
C SER A 122 2.75 -5.85 17.33
N ILE A 123 2.49 -6.71 18.30
CA ILE A 123 1.24 -6.64 19.06
C ILE A 123 1.16 -5.27 19.74
N GLY A 124 0.08 -4.52 19.45
CA GLY A 124 -0.11 -3.16 19.94
C GLY A 124 0.30 -2.06 18.97
N SER A 125 0.88 -2.38 17.80
CA SER A 125 1.04 -1.42 16.72
C SER A 125 -0.31 -0.83 16.31
N ASP A 126 -0.34 0.46 16.00
CA ASP A 126 -1.52 1.12 15.45
C ASP A 126 -1.87 0.48 14.10
N LYS A 127 -3.03 -0.17 14.04
CA LYS A 127 -3.50 -0.86 12.83
C LYS A 127 -3.65 0.07 11.64
N LEU A 128 -3.93 1.35 11.87
CA LEU A 128 -4.08 2.36 10.83
C LEU A 128 -2.79 3.14 10.56
N ALA A 129 -1.66 2.71 11.15
CA ALA A 129 -0.35 3.29 10.91
C ALA A 129 0.77 2.23 11.04
N LEU A 130 0.62 1.11 10.33
CA LEU A 130 1.59 0.01 10.35
C LEU A 130 2.95 0.47 9.75
N PRO A 131 4.06 0.34 10.49
CA PRO A 131 5.40 0.65 9.99
C PRO A 131 5.91 -0.43 9.04
N VAL A 132 6.97 -0.11 8.28
CA VAL A 132 7.60 -1.02 7.32
C VAL A 132 9.11 -0.95 7.35
N GLN A 133 9.78 -1.93 6.76
CA GLN A 133 11.20 -1.81 6.40
C GLN A 133 11.30 -1.38 4.93
N ARG A 134 11.59 -0.10 4.68
CA ARG A 134 11.59 0.46 3.33
C ARG A 134 12.87 0.09 2.58
N VAL A 135 12.72 -0.67 1.49
CA VAL A 135 13.81 -0.93 0.55
C VAL A 135 13.94 0.28 -0.38
N ASN A 136 15.12 0.91 -0.35
CA ASN A 136 15.42 2.09 -1.17
C ASN A 136 16.31 1.74 -2.35
N TYR A 137 16.25 2.55 -3.40
CA TYR A 137 17.16 2.43 -4.54
C TYR A 137 18.63 2.47 -4.07
N GLY A 138 19.44 1.55 -4.58
CA GLY A 138 20.85 1.43 -4.21
C GLY A 138 21.12 0.65 -2.91
N MET A 139 20.09 0.16 -2.21
CA MET A 139 20.28 -0.72 -1.06
C MET A 139 20.89 -2.06 -1.50
N GLY A 140 22.09 -2.36 -0.99
CA GLY A 140 22.77 -3.64 -1.20
C GLY A 140 22.25 -4.76 -0.29
N LEU A 141 22.67 -6.00 -0.59
CA LEU A 141 22.24 -7.19 0.16
C LEU A 141 22.59 -7.10 1.65
N ASP A 142 23.80 -6.70 2.01
CA ASP A 142 24.22 -6.62 3.41
C ASP A 142 23.39 -5.59 4.21
N ALA A 143 23.04 -4.47 3.57
CA ALA A 143 22.16 -3.47 4.17
C ALA A 143 20.74 -4.01 4.39
N LEU A 144 20.21 -4.79 3.43
CA LEU A 144 18.93 -5.46 3.57
C LEU A 144 18.96 -6.48 4.72
N VAL A 145 19.98 -7.35 4.76
CA VAL A 145 20.16 -8.36 5.82
C VAL A 145 20.23 -7.67 7.19
N GLY A 146 21.07 -6.64 7.34
CA GLY A 146 21.18 -5.90 8.59
C GLY A 146 19.89 -5.19 9.01
N MET A 147 19.02 -4.82 8.06
CA MET A 147 17.74 -4.19 8.33
C MET A 147 16.68 -5.19 8.84
N ILE A 148 16.68 -6.42 8.32
CA ILE A 148 15.60 -7.40 8.59
C ILE A 148 15.97 -8.51 9.59
N GLY A 149 17.25 -8.64 9.95
CA GLY A 149 17.75 -9.64 10.90
C GLY A 149 18.08 -10.97 10.24
#